data_AF-A0A7C1CKA7-F1
#
_entry.id   AF-A0A7C1CKA7-F1
#
_cell.length_a   1.000
_cell.length_b   1.000
_cell.length_c   1.000
_cell.angle_alpha   90.00
_cell.angle_beta   90.00
_cell.angle_gamma   90.00
#
_symmetry.space_group_name_H-M   'P 1'
#
loop_
_entity.id
_entity.type
_entity.pdbx_description
1 polymer ?
#
loop_
_entity_poly.entity_id
_entity_poly.type
_entity_poly.pdbx_seq_one_letter_code
_entity_poly.pdbx_strand_id
1 'polypeptide(L)' 'MKCKYMDEKCYEFHERDTVEKCFLCQENSSKLFIVRQIESMKMVHMCGECMVNNSSDYLLDNTRPWEGEKGRSE' A
#
# COMPACT_ATOMS: atom_id res chain seq x y z
N MET A 1 0.33 -15.97 -2.99
CA MET A 1 1.16 -15.73 -4.20
C MET A 1 2.58 -15.50 -3.70
N LYS A 2 3.57 -16.32 -4.09
CA LYS A 2 4.96 -16.12 -3.61
C LYS A 2 5.52 -14.85 -4.26
N CYS A 3 5.79 -13.84 -3.45
CA CYS A 3 6.46 -12.61 -3.88
C CYS A 3 7.78 -12.96 -4.61
N LYS A 4 7.86 -12.61 -5.89
CA LYS A 4 8.99 -12.94 -6.79
C LYS A 4 10.24 -12.09 -6.50
N TYR A 5 10.11 -11.05 -5.68
CA TYR A 5 11.07 -9.96 -5.53
C TYR A 5 11.60 -9.76 -4.09
N MET A 6 11.37 -10.72 -3.18
CA MET A 6 11.78 -10.68 -1.75
C MET A 6 11.15 -9.52 -0.93
N ASP A 7 10.17 -8.78 -1.47
CA ASP A 7 9.55 -7.58 -0.88
C ASP A 7 9.01 -7.80 0.53
N GLU A 8 8.48 -8.99 0.82
CA GLU A 8 7.94 -9.34 2.14
C GLU A 8 8.98 -9.22 3.25
N LYS A 9 10.28 -9.28 2.92
CA LYS A 9 11.38 -9.02 3.86
C LYS A 9 11.78 -7.54 3.94
N CYS A 10 11.40 -6.73 2.96
CA CYS A 10 11.75 -5.31 2.86
C CYS A 10 10.60 -4.37 3.27
N TYR A 11 9.38 -4.90 3.43
CA TYR A 11 8.24 -4.15 3.92
C TYR A 11 8.14 -4.26 5.43
N GLU A 12 8.68 -3.25 6.10
CA GLU A 12 8.38 -3.01 7.50
C GLU A 12 7.09 -2.19 7.58
N PHE A 13 6.05 -2.78 8.19
CA PHE A 13 4.80 -2.07 8.47
C PHE A 13 4.93 -1.22 9.74
N HIS A 14 4.20 -0.11 9.80
CA HIS A 14 4.14 0.68 11.02
C HIS A 14 3.52 -0.15 12.15
N GLU A 15 4.09 -0.07 13.36
CA GLU A 15 3.64 -0.86 14.53
C GLU A 15 2.17 -0.63 14.97
N ARG A 16 1.54 0.44 14.50
CA ARG A 16 0.13 0.79 14.77
C ARG A 16 -0.80 0.43 13.62
N ASP A 17 -0.24 -0.07 12.52
CA ASP A 17 -0.97 -0.42 11.33
C ASP A 17 -1.67 -1.78 11.46
N THR A 18 -2.78 -1.93 10.76
CA THR A 18 -3.57 -3.16 10.69
C THR A 18 -4.16 -3.32 9.30
N VAL A 19 -4.19 -4.55 8.81
CA VAL A 19 -4.64 -4.88 7.45
C VAL A 19 -6.15 -4.64 7.23
N GLU A 20 -6.91 -4.45 8.31
CA GLU A 20 -8.38 -4.37 8.29
C GLU A 20 -8.92 -2.94 8.28
N LYS A 21 -8.10 -1.97 8.70
CA LYS A 21 -8.53 -0.59 8.95
C LYS A 21 -7.60 0.41 8.31
N CYS A 22 -8.15 1.57 7.94
CA CYS A 22 -7.32 2.69 7.52
C CYS A 22 -6.43 3.17 8.68
N PHE A 23 -5.13 3.27 8.45
CA PHE A 23 -4.14 3.76 9.41
C PHE A 23 -4.50 5.13 10.01
N LEU A 24 -5.11 6.01 9.22
CA LEU A 24 -5.49 7.35 9.66
C LEU A 24 -6.89 7.41 10.30
N CYS A 25 -7.94 7.06 9.54
CA CYS A 25 -9.31 7.23 10.03
C CYS A 25 -9.84 6.04 10.83
N GLN A 26 -9.13 4.91 10.88
CA GLN A 26 -9.52 3.68 11.58
C GLN A 26 -10.83 3.03 11.11
N GLU A 27 -11.44 3.56 10.05
CA GLU A 27 -12.63 3.00 9.44
C GLU A 27 -12.32 1.72 8.66
N ASN A 28 -13.27 0.78 8.72
CA ASN A 28 -13.24 -0.42 7.89
C ASN A 28 -13.56 -0.03 6.45
N SER A 29 -12.62 -0.21 5.54
CA SER A 29 -12.84 0.02 4.10
C SER A 29 -12.82 -1.30 3.35
N SER A 30 -13.71 -1.45 2.36
CA SER A 30 -13.71 -2.61 1.47
C SER A 30 -12.42 -2.71 0.64
N LYS A 31 -11.68 -1.59 0.50
CA LYS A 31 -10.41 -1.55 -0.22
C LYS A 31 -9.42 -0.61 0.47
N LEU A 32 -8.35 -1.20 0.97
CA LEU A 32 -7.20 -0.49 1.51
C LEU A 32 -6.03 -0.59 0.52
N PHE A 33 -5.30 0.52 0.39
CA PHE A 33 -4.08 0.61 -0.39
C PHE A 33 -2.89 0.52 0.56
N ILE A 34 -1.85 -0.20 0.14
CA ILE A 34 -0.58 -0.22 0.86
C ILE A 34 0.25 0.95 0.33
N VAL A 35 0.56 1.88 1.22
CA VAL A 35 1.36 3.09 0.91
C VAL A 35 2.53 3.17 1.88
N ARG A 36 3.60 3.86 1.46
CA ARG A 36 4.77 4.12 2.31
C ARG A 36 4.66 5.50 2.94
N GLN A 37 4.66 5.57 4.26
CA GLN A 37 4.77 6.85 4.98
C GLN A 37 6.18 7.41 4.79
N ILE A 38 6.31 8.65 4.34
CA ILE A 38 7.61 9.25 4.03
C ILE A 38 8.47 9.42 5.29
N GLU A 39 7.87 9.87 6.40
CA GLU A 39 8.57 10.15 7.65
C GLU A 39 9.29 8.92 8.23
N SER A 40 8.58 7.79 8.31
CA SER A 40 9.09 6.56 8.93
C SER A 40 9.67 5.57 7.91
N MET A 41 9.42 5.80 6.62
CA MET A 41 9.64 4.85 5.53
C MET A 41 8.92 3.51 5.69
N LYS A 42 7.99 3.39 6.64
CA LYS A 42 7.21 2.17 6.88
C LYS A 42 5.95 2.13 6.02
N MET A 43 5.46 0.92 5.79
CA MET A 43 4.23 0.66 5.05
C MET A 43 3.01 0.81 5.97
N VAL A 44 1.90 1.29 5.43
CA VAL A 44 0.60 1.39 6.11
C VAL A 44 -0.55 1.06 5.17
N HIS A 45 -1.68 0.62 5.72
CA HIS A 45 -2.92 0.41 4.99
C HIS A 45 -3.80 1.66 5.06
N MET A 46 -4.22 2.20 3.91
CA MET A 46 -4.97 3.45 3.86
C MET A 46 -6.15 3.37 2.91
N CYS A 47 -7.29 3.95 3.30
CA CYS A 47 -8.42 4.09 2.39
C CYS A 47 -8.12 5.14 1.31
N GLY A 48 -8.86 5.10 0.20
CA GLY A 48 -8.64 6.02 -0.93
C GLY A 48 -8.78 7.50 -0.55
N GLU A 49 -9.75 7.84 0.30
CA GLU A 49 -9.96 9.23 0.74
C GLU A 49 -8.78 9.76 1.55
N CYS A 50 -8.32 9.01 2.56
CA CYS A 50 -7.17 9.39 3.37
C CYS A 50 -5.88 9.46 2.53
N MET A 51 -5.70 8.54 1.59
CA MET A 51 -4.54 8.53 0.71
C MET A 51 -4.48 9.78 -0.17
N VAL A 52 -5.61 10.19 -0.77
CA VAL A 52 -5.66 11.38 -1.63
C VAL A 52 -5.44 12.65 -0.80
N ASN A 53 -6.14 12.77 0.34
CA ASN A 53 -6.10 13.96 1.18
C ASN A 53 -4.73 14.18 1.86
N ASN A 54 -3.93 13.13 2.02
CA ASN A 54 -2.62 13.18 2.66
C ASN A 54 -1.48 12.78 1.69
N SER A 55 -1.69 12.93 0.38
CA SER A 55 -0.75 12.44 -0.65
C SER A 55 0.66 13.04 -0.59
N SER A 56 0.88 14.15 0.12
CA SER A 56 2.21 14.71 0.37
C SER A 56 3.06 13.88 1.32
N ASP A 57 2.43 13.09 2.19
CA ASP A 57 3.09 12.38 3.30
C ASP A 57 3.24 10.88 3.03
N TYR A 58 2.64 10.40 1.94
CA TYR A 58 2.57 8.99 1.58
C TYR A 58 2.88 8.75 0.11
N LEU A 59 3.64 7.69 -0.16
CA LEU A 59 3.98 7.26 -1.52
C LEU A 59 3.24 5.96 -1.85
N LEU A 60 2.61 5.91 -3.02
CA LEU A 60 2.16 4.64 -3.59
C LEU A 60 3.38 3.79 -3.95
N ASP A 61 3.40 2.55 -3.47
CA ASP A 61 4.47 1.63 -3.83
C ASP A 61 4.25 1.06 -5.24
N ASN A 62 4.67 1.83 -6.23
CA ASN A 62 4.66 1.46 -7.65
C ASN A 62 5.95 0.75 -8.08
N THR A 63 6.76 0.25 -7.14
CA THR A 63 7.99 -0.51 -7.49
C THR A 63 7.67 -1.89 -8.05
N ARG A 64 6.42 -2.34 -7.94
CA ARG A 64 5.95 -3.59 -8.51
C ARG A 64 5.68 -3.43 -10.01
N PRO A 65 6.17 -4.35 -10.86
CA PRO A 65 5.78 -4.40 -12.25
C PRO A 65 4.25 -4.46 -12.37
N TRP A 66 3.67 -3.64 -13.23
CA TRP A 66 2.27 -3.77 -13.59
C TRP A 66 2.08 -5.10 -14.33
N GLU A 67 1.51 -6.10 -13.67
CA GLU A 67 1.29 -7.41 -14.30
C GLU A 67 0.13 -7.37 -15.29
N GLY A 68 -0.81 -6.42 -15.14
CA GLY A 68 -1.97 -6.21 -16.02
C GLY A 68 -2.81 -7.47 -16.29
N GLU A 69 -3.87 -7.34 -17.09
CA GLU A 69 -4.10 -8.40 -18.05
C GLU A 69 -3.07 -8.16 -19.14
N LYS A 70 -2.15 -9.11 -19.37
CA LYS A 70 -1.49 -9.17 -20.67
C LYS A 70 -2.61 -9.37 -21.68
N GLY A 71 -3.15 -8.28 -22.22
CA GLY A 71 -4.10 -8.33 -23.31
C GLY A 71 -3.53 -9.34 -24.32
N ARG A 72 -4.35 -10.31 -24.72
CA ARG A 72 -3.95 -11.28 -25.74
C ARG A 72 -3.40 -10.46 -26.91
N SER A 73 -2.09 -10.53 -27.10
CA SER A 73 -1.46 -10.01 -28.30
C SER A 73 -1.91 -10.92 -29.44
N GLU A 74 -2.96 -10.50 -30.14
CA GLU A 74 -3.22 -10.92 -31.52
C GLU A 74 -2.16 -10.33 -32.45
#